data_AF-A0A349VJF3-F1
#
_entry.id   AF-A0A349VJF3-F1
#
_cell.length_a   1.000
_cell.length_b   1.000
_cell.length_c   1.000
_cell.angle_alpha   90.00
_cell.angle_beta   90.00
_cell.angle_gamma   90.00
#
_symmetry.space_group_name_H-M   'P 1'
#
loop_
_entity.id
_entity.type
_entity.pdbx_description
1 polymer ?
#
loop_
_entity_poly.entity_id
_entity_poly.type
_entity_poly.pdbx_seq_one_letter_code
_entity_poly.pdbx_strand_id
1 'polypeptide(L)'
;VFSFFQGLNGVYFIPLAAVILVGLFNRWADGRSALVTLIVGLFLMILGTFFAGGNEGWMASTFGSPFHYMGAVFVLLVSLQLVLSQIGFRRETAYEQIDVQAVDLTPWKPAPFVGAMLCLCAISVYAYFAM
;
A
#
# COMPACT_ATOMS: atom_id res chain seq x y z
N VAL A 1 -10.03 11.71 17.82
CA VAL A 1 -8.55 11.84 17.75
C VAL A 1 -7.93 10.71 16.94
N PHE A 2 -8.12 9.44 17.32
CA PHE A 2 -7.56 8.29 16.60
C PHE A 2 -7.87 8.27 15.08
N SER A 3 -9.15 8.36 14.69
CA SER A 3 -9.56 8.34 13.28
C SER A 3 -8.99 9.51 12.47
N PHE A 4 -8.77 10.65 13.11
CA PHE A 4 -8.14 11.81 12.48
C PHE A 4 -6.66 11.52 12.15
N PHE A 5 -5.91 10.95 13.11
CA PHE A 5 -4.53 10.51 12.87
C PHE A 5 -4.46 9.40 11.81
N GLN A 6 -5.42 8.48 11.78
CA GLN A 6 -5.49 7.48 10.71
C GLN A 6 -5.69 8.11 9.34
N GLY A 7 -6.55 9.12 9.24
CA GLY A 7 -6.73 9.92 8.02
C GLY A 7 -5.44 10.58 7.57
N LEU A 8 -4.76 11.30 8.47
CA LEU A 8 -3.48 11.96 8.18
C LEU A 8 -2.38 10.98 7.76
N ASN A 9 -2.26 9.85 8.46
CA ASN A 9 -1.27 8.83 8.14
C ASN A 9 -1.56 8.21 6.76
N GLY A 10 -2.83 8.01 6.42
CA GLY A 10 -3.24 7.52 5.11
C GLY A 10 -2.75 8.40 3.96
N VAL A 11 -2.66 9.73 4.15
CA VAL A 11 -2.30 10.66 3.07
C VAL A 11 -0.95 10.35 2.44
N TYR A 12 0.06 10.08 3.27
CA TYR A 12 1.41 9.77 2.79
C TYR A 12 1.65 8.26 2.72
N PHE A 13 1.04 7.46 3.59
CA PHE A 13 1.32 6.03 3.67
C PHE A 13 0.78 5.28 2.45
N ILE A 14 -0.43 5.60 1.97
CA ILE A 14 -1.04 4.89 0.85
C ILE A 14 -0.21 5.03 -0.45
N PRO A 15 0.21 6.25 -0.86
CA PRO A 15 1.08 6.40 -2.03
C PRO A 15 2.45 5.74 -1.87
N LEU A 16 3.06 5.86 -0.69
CA LEU A 16 4.36 5.21 -0.41
C LEU A 16 4.26 3.69 -0.45
N ALA A 17 3.23 3.11 0.16
CA ALA A 17 2.99 1.68 0.15
C ALA A 17 2.83 1.16 -1.28
N ALA A 18 2.07 1.86 -2.14
CA ALA A 18 1.90 1.46 -3.54
C ALA A 18 3.25 1.45 -4.29
N VAL A 19 4.03 2.53 -4.17
CA VAL A 19 5.32 2.66 -4.86
C VAL A 19 6.34 1.64 -4.39
N ILE A 20 6.43 1.41 -3.08
CA ILE A 20 7.33 0.41 -2.49
C ILE A 20 6.93 -0.99 -2.91
N LEU A 21 5.63 -1.32 -2.88
CA LEU A 21 5.14 -2.63 -3.27
C LEU A 21 5.46 -2.92 -4.75
N VAL A 22 5.20 -1.97 -5.65
CA VAL A 22 5.55 -2.13 -7.07
C VAL A 22 7.07 -2.22 -7.23
N GLY A 23 7.86 -1.44 -6.50
CA GLY A 23 9.32 -1.53 -6.53
C GLY A 23 9.88 -2.88 -6.07
N LEU A 24 9.23 -3.54 -5.11
CA LEU A 24 9.60 -4.86 -4.60
C LEU A 24 9.24 -5.98 -5.58
N PHE A 25 8.04 -5.92 -6.17
CA PHE A 25 7.49 -7.03 -6.98
C PHE A 25 7.66 -6.84 -8.50
N ASN A 26 7.99 -5.65 -8.99
CA ASN A 26 8.27 -5.37 -10.40
C ASN A 26 9.70 -4.87 -10.61
N ARG A 27 10.57 -5.77 -11.06
CA ARG A 27 11.99 -5.50 -11.37
C ARG A 27 12.24 -4.45 -12.47
N TRP A 28 11.22 -4.04 -13.22
CA TRP A 28 11.35 -3.09 -14.33
C TRP A 28 10.86 -1.68 -14.01
N ALA A 29 10.12 -1.47 -12.92
CA ALA A 29 9.64 -0.14 -12.56
C ALA A 29 10.82 0.79 -12.23
N ASP A 30 10.82 2.00 -12.79
CA ASP A 30 11.87 3.00 -12.59
C ASP A 30 11.47 4.08 -11.58
N GLY A 31 12.39 5.01 -11.29
CA GLY A 31 12.11 6.14 -10.40
C GLY A 31 11.10 7.15 -10.94
N ARG A 32 10.91 7.22 -12.27
CA ARG A 32 9.99 8.18 -12.91
C ARG A 32 8.54 7.74 -12.72
N SER A 33 8.23 6.48 -13.01
CA SER A 33 6.91 5.88 -12.75
C SER A 33 6.53 5.98 -11.27
N ALA A 34 7.49 5.73 -10.37
CA ALA A 34 7.33 5.91 -8.94
C ALA A 34 6.99 7.36 -8.56
N LEU A 35 7.73 8.34 -9.07
CA LEU A 35 7.51 9.77 -8.78
C LEU A 35 6.13 10.24 -9.24
N VAL A 36 5.74 9.90 -10.48
CA VAL A 36 4.41 10.26 -11.01
C VAL A 36 3.30 9.65 -10.16
N THR A 37 3.43 8.37 -9.81
CA THR A 37 2.46 7.65 -8.96
C THR A 37 2.38 8.28 -7.58
N LEU A 38 3.51 8.68 -6.99
CA LEU A 38 3.55 9.32 -5.68
C LEU A 38 2.82 10.68 -5.70
N ILE A 39 3.05 11.51 -6.73
CA ILE A 39 2.41 12.82 -6.85
C ILE A 39 0.90 12.67 -7.06
N VAL A 40 0.49 11.78 -7.97
CA VAL A 40 -0.94 11.48 -8.21
C VAL A 40 -1.59 10.95 -6.94
N GLY A 41 -0.93 10.04 -6.24
CA GLY A 41 -1.41 9.47 -4.98
C GLY A 41 -1.57 10.52 -3.89
N LEU A 42 -0.57 11.37 -3.70
CA LEU A 42 -0.63 12.45 -2.72
C LEU A 42 -1.79 13.42 -3.02
N PHE A 43 -1.96 13.78 -4.30
CA PHE A 43 -3.06 14.64 -4.74
C PHE A 43 -4.44 14.02 -4.43
N LEU A 44 -4.66 12.77 -4.86
CA LEU A 44 -5.91 12.06 -4.59
C LEU A 44 -6.16 11.94 -3.09
N MET A 45 -5.15 11.55 -2.33
CA MET A 45 -5.29 11.39 -0.88
C MET A 45 -5.61 12.69 -0.16
N ILE A 46 -5.01 13.82 -0.54
CA ILE A 46 -5.36 15.15 0.00
C ILE A 46 -6.81 15.48 -0.35
N LEU A 47 -7.22 15.24 -1.60
CA LEU A 47 -8.60 15.49 -2.05
C LEU A 47 -9.60 14.68 -1.23
N GLY A 48 -9.39 13.37 -1.07
CA GLY A 48 -10.28 12.52 -0.28
C GLY A 48 -10.24 12.81 1.22
N THR A 49 -9.10 13.20 1.78
CA THR A 49 -9.00 13.39 3.23
C THR A 49 -9.60 14.72 3.67
N PHE A 50 -9.42 15.79 2.89
CA PHE A 50 -9.80 17.15 3.29
C PHE A 50 -10.98 17.73 2.51
N PHE A 51 -11.25 17.24 1.29
CA PHE A 51 -12.25 17.79 0.38
C PHE A 51 -13.35 16.77 0.02
N ALA A 52 -13.51 15.74 0.85
CA ALA A 52 -14.49 14.67 0.66
C ALA A 52 -15.94 15.06 0.94
N GLY A 53 -16.19 16.19 1.61
CA GLY A 53 -17.53 16.67 1.98
C GLY A 53 -18.14 16.00 3.23
N GLY A 54 -17.37 15.23 4.00
CA GLY A 54 -17.83 14.62 5.26
C GLY A 54 -18.95 13.59 5.06
N ASN A 55 -19.91 13.55 5.99
CA ASN A 55 -21.00 12.55 6.01
C ASN A 55 -22.02 12.69 4.87
N GLU A 56 -22.09 13.85 4.22
CA GLU A 56 -22.97 14.12 3.07
C GLU A 56 -22.19 14.26 1.76
N GLY A 57 -20.86 14.07 1.82
CA GLY A 57 -19.98 14.28 0.71
C GLY A 57 -19.86 13.07 -0.22
N TRP A 58 -19.14 13.26 -1.32
CA TRP A 58 -18.93 12.23 -2.33
C TRP A 58 -18.21 10.99 -1.78
N MET A 59 -17.41 11.14 -0.71
CA MET A 59 -16.73 10.00 -0.08
C MET A 59 -17.74 9.02 0.54
N ALA A 60 -18.72 9.54 1.28
CA ALA A 60 -19.74 8.72 1.90
C ALA A 60 -20.63 8.04 0.84
N SER A 61 -21.06 8.78 -0.19
CA SER A 61 -21.94 8.24 -1.22
C SER A 61 -21.26 7.27 -2.21
N THR A 62 -19.97 7.46 -2.49
CA THR A 62 -19.24 6.66 -3.48
C THR A 62 -18.50 5.47 -2.86
N PHE A 63 -17.85 5.67 -1.70
CA PHE A 63 -16.96 4.67 -1.08
C PHE A 63 -17.51 4.10 0.22
N GLY A 64 -18.50 4.75 0.85
CA GLY A 64 -19.09 4.36 2.12
C GLY A 64 -18.19 4.54 3.34
N SER A 65 -16.86 4.45 3.18
CA SER A 65 -15.89 4.73 4.23
C SER A 65 -14.58 5.32 3.69
N PRO A 66 -13.86 6.11 4.52
CA PRO A 66 -12.51 6.57 4.17
C PRO A 66 -11.53 5.41 3.89
N PHE A 67 -11.71 4.25 4.54
CA PHE A 67 -10.84 3.09 4.35
C PHE A 67 -11.04 2.44 2.97
N HIS A 68 -12.27 2.35 2.47
CA HIS A 68 -12.52 1.88 1.11
C HIS A 68 -11.97 2.85 0.08
N TYR A 69 -12.04 4.16 0.33
CA TYR A 69 -11.39 5.15 -0.51
C TYR A 69 -9.86 4.95 -0.55
N MET A 70 -9.22 4.81 0.62
CA MET A 70 -7.78 4.52 0.70
C MET A 70 -7.40 3.26 -0.06
N GLY A 71 -8.19 2.18 0.09
CA GLY A 71 -7.98 0.93 -0.64
C GLY A 71 -8.16 1.08 -2.16
N ALA A 72 -9.18 1.82 -2.61
CA ALA A 72 -9.41 2.07 -4.02
C ALA A 72 -8.27 2.91 -4.64
N VAL A 73 -7.82 3.96 -3.95
CA VAL A 73 -6.65 4.75 -4.36
C VAL A 73 -5.40 3.87 -4.40
N PHE A 74 -5.18 3.02 -3.40
CA PHE A 74 -4.04 2.09 -3.40
C PHE A 74 -4.01 1.20 -4.65
N VAL A 75 -5.13 0.53 -4.97
CA VAL A 75 -5.24 -0.32 -6.16
C VAL A 75 -5.05 0.48 -7.45
N LEU A 76 -5.61 1.69 -7.51
CA LEU A 76 -5.43 2.60 -8.63
C LEU A 76 -3.96 2.97 -8.82
N LEU A 77 -3.23 3.27 -7.75
CA LEU A 77 -1.82 3.66 -7.81
C LEU A 77 -0.92 2.50 -8.21
N VAL A 78 -1.15 1.30 -7.68
CA VAL A 78 -0.45 0.09 -8.13
C VAL A 78 -0.68 -0.13 -9.62
N SER A 79 -1.94 -0.06 -10.07
CA SER A 79 -2.30 -0.20 -11.48
C SER A 79 -1.64 0.87 -12.35
N LEU A 80 -1.67 2.13 -11.89
CA LEU A 80 -1.07 3.27 -12.57
C LEU A 80 0.43 3.05 -12.77
N GLN A 81 1.18 2.72 -11.71
CA GLN A 81 2.62 2.55 -11.81
C GLN A 81 3.01 1.38 -12.71
N LEU A 82 2.25 0.27 -12.65
CA LEU A 82 2.46 -0.86 -13.54
C LEU A 82 2.20 -0.47 -15.01
N VAL A 83 1.13 0.26 -15.29
CA VAL A 83 0.84 0.77 -16.64
C VAL A 83 1.93 1.74 -17.12
N LEU A 84 2.35 2.69 -16.28
CA LEU A 84 3.46 3.61 -16.59
C LEU A 84 4.74 2.83 -16.97
N SER A 85 5.03 1.75 -16.24
CA SER A 85 6.16 0.87 -16.55
C SER A 85 6.02 0.17 -17.91
N GLN A 86 4.82 -0.23 -18.30
CA GLN A 86 4.57 -0.85 -19.61
C GLN A 86 4.67 0.14 -20.78
N ILE A 87 4.28 1.41 -20.58
CA ILE A 87 4.28 2.43 -21.65
C ILE A 87 5.62 3.18 -21.82
N GLY A 88 6.66 2.79 -21.08
CA GLY A 88 8.03 3.28 -21.30
C GLY A 88 8.73 3.89 -20.08
N PHE A 89 8.04 4.09 -18.95
CA PHE A 89 8.68 4.51 -17.69
C PHE A 89 9.25 3.29 -16.95
N ARG A 90 10.26 2.66 -17.56
CA ARG A 90 10.89 1.44 -17.07
C ARG A 90 12.41 1.51 -17.16
N ARG A 91 13.07 0.70 -16.36
CA ARG A 91 14.52 0.52 -16.39
C ARG A 91 14.95 -0.15 -17.69
N GLU A 92 16.15 0.18 -18.16
CA GLU A 92 16.79 -0.47 -19.31
C GLU A 92 17.12 -1.94 -19.02
N THR A 93 17.60 -2.22 -17.81
CA THR A 93 17.88 -3.56 -17.31
C THR A 93 16.99 -3.91 -16.12
N ALA A 94 16.68 -5.19 -15.99
CA ALA A 94 15.93 -5.69 -14.84
C ALA A 94 16.74 -5.45 -13.55
N TYR A 95 16.07 -5.03 -12.49
CA TYR A 95 16.68 -4.93 -11.17
C TYR A 95 17.13 -6.31 -10.68
N GLU A 96 18.38 -6.38 -10.22
CA GLU A 96 18.93 -7.52 -9.52
C GLU A 96 19.23 -7.11 -8.08
N GLN A 97 18.70 -7.89 -7.14
CA GLN A 97 18.98 -7.68 -5.73
C GLN A 97 20.39 -8.21 -5.44
N ILE A 98 21.29 -7.29 -5.08
CA ILE A 98 22.67 -7.62 -4.72
C ILE A 98 22.71 -7.85 -3.20
N ASP A 99 23.05 -9.07 -2.80
CA ASP A 99 23.35 -9.38 -1.40
C ASP A 99 24.80 -9.01 -1.10
N VAL A 100 24.98 -7.95 -0.32
CA VAL A 100 26.30 -7.50 0.16
C VAL A 100 26.76 -8.27 1.40
N GLN A 101 25.97 -9.24 1.88
CA GLN A 101 26.22 -10.06 3.07
C GLN A 101 26.51 -9.24 4.34
N ALA A 102 25.95 -8.03 4.41
CA ALA A 102 26.13 -7.14 5.57
C ALA A 102 25.44 -7.67 6.84
N VAL A 103 24.47 -8.58 6.69
CA VAL A 103 23.70 -9.20 7.78
C VAL A 103 23.39 -10.66 7.45
N ASP A 104 23.24 -11.50 8.48
CA ASP A 104 22.80 -12.88 8.32
C ASP A 104 21.30 -12.92 7.93
N LEU A 105 21.02 -13.41 6.73
CA LEU A 105 19.67 -13.58 6.19
C LEU A 105 19.12 -15.00 6.41
N THR A 106 19.80 -15.85 7.18
CA THR A 106 19.35 -17.22 7.48
C THR A 106 17.96 -17.18 8.13
N PRO A 107 16.94 -17.80 7.53
CA PRO A 107 15.60 -17.79 8.08
C PRO A 107 15.56 -18.40 9.49
N TRP A 108 14.87 -17.72 10.40
CA TRP A 108 14.66 -18.23 11.75
C TRP A 108 13.84 -19.53 11.71
N LYS A 109 14.45 -20.67 12.04
CA LYS A 109 13.83 -22.01 11.88
C LYS A 109 12.41 -22.15 12.49
N PRO A 110 12.09 -21.57 13.66
CA PRO A 110 10.74 -21.60 14.23
C PRO A 110 9.73 -20.67 13.57
N ALA A 111 10.14 -19.77 12.67
CA ALA A 111 9.28 -18.77 12.04
C ALA A 111 7.95 -19.33 11.47
N PRO A 112 7.91 -20.46 10.73
CA PRO A 112 6.64 -20.98 10.23
C PRO A 112 5.70 -21.43 11.35
N PHE A 113 6.23 -22.02 12.43
CA PHE A 113 5.40 -22.47 13.56
C PHE A 113 4.84 -21.29 14.36
N VAL A 114 5.67 -20.29 14.65
CA VAL A 114 5.24 -19.08 15.38
C VAL A 114 4.26 -18.27 14.52
N GLY A 115 4.53 -18.13 13.22
CA GLY A 115 3.62 -17.47 12.28
C GLY A 115 2.26 -18.16 12.21
N ALA A 116 2.22 -19.48 12.06
CA ALA A 116 0.98 -20.25 12.05
C ALA A 116 0.19 -20.10 13.35
N MET A 117 0.86 -20.14 14.51
CA MET A 117 0.24 -19.93 15.81
C MET A 117 -0.36 -18.51 15.92
N LEU A 118 0.36 -17.48 15.47
CA LEU A 118 -0.14 -16.10 15.47
C LEU A 118 -1.37 -15.95 14.57
N CYS A 119 -1.36 -16.54 13.36
CA CYS A 119 -2.51 -16.55 12.46
C CYS A 119 -3.72 -17.25 13.09
N LEU A 120 -3.52 -18.42 13.70
CA LEU A 120 -4.57 -19.16 14.40
C LEU A 120 -5.17 -18.31 15.52
N CYS A 121 -4.34 -17.73 16.39
CA CYS A 121 -4.80 -16.85 17.47
C CYS A 121 -5.64 -15.69 16.95
N ALA A 122 -5.19 -14.99 15.90
CA ALA A 122 -5.93 -13.88 15.31
C ALA A 122 -7.29 -14.35 14.78
N ILE A 123 -7.33 -15.43 13.99
CA ILE A 123 -8.56 -15.99 13.42
C ILE A 123 -9.52 -16.43 14.54
N SER A 124 -9.02 -17.09 15.59
CA SER A 124 -9.83 -17.55 16.72
C SER A 124 -10.53 -16.40 17.45
N VAL A 125 -9.84 -15.27 17.64
CA VAL A 125 -10.44 -14.07 18.25
C VAL A 125 -11.59 -13.56 17.39
N TYR A 126 -11.38 -13.40 16.09
CA TYR A 126 -12.44 -12.96 15.18
C TYR A 126 -13.62 -13.94 15.13
N ALA A 127 -13.35 -15.26 15.08
CA ALA A 127 -14.38 -16.28 15.07
C ALA A 127 -15.19 -16.29 16.38
N TYR A 128 -14.54 -16.14 17.54
CA TYR A 128 -15.21 -16.10 18.84
C TYR A 128 -16.17 -14.93 18.99
N PHE A 129 -15.76 -13.72 18.59
CA PHE A 129 -16.62 -12.53 18.68
C PHE A 129 -17.62 -12.38 17.53
N ALA A 130 -17.51 -13.18 16.47
CA ALA A 130 -18.48 -13.22 15.39
C ALA A 130 -19.67 -14.16 15.68
N MET A 131 -19.55 -15.03 16.69
CA MET A 131 -20.63 -15.89 17.18
C MET A 131 -21.62 -15.14 18.08
#